data_AF-A0A932I153-F1
#
_entry.id   AF-A0A932I153-F1
#
_cell.length_a   1.000
_cell.length_b   1.000
_cell.length_c   1.000
_cell.angle_alpha   90.00
_cell.angle_beta   90.00
_cell.angle_gamma   90.00
#
_symmetry.space_group_name_H-M   'P 1'
#
loop_
_entity.id
_entity.type
_entity.pdbx_description
1 polymer ?
#
loop_
_entity_poly.entity_id
_entity_poly.type
_entity_poly.pdbx_seq_one_letter_code
_entity_poly.pdbx_strand_id
1 'polypeptide(L)'
;MPGGGWVETGPQDRVLIWLQSQPGCQFLLEPESRLVLHPGRRADAPEYVVAKLERGVLRVPSEGCRTALEVTTSVGRLLSHGARFSVKATDGWISVFHQAGNLQLIFQDQTVPLRTSTVTTISSTGSHRITSFTEADKEPAPANLLPRRPSRGESPAVPNVSPVSASGRP
;
A
#
# COMPACT_ATOMS: atom_id res chain seq x y z
N MET A 1 3.24 20.77 -30.09
CA MET A 1 3.49 20.46 -28.66
C MET A 1 2.74 19.18 -28.34
N PRO A 2 3.37 18.07 -27.93
CA PRO A 2 2.58 16.94 -27.44
C PRO A 2 2.11 17.28 -26.03
N GLY A 3 0.81 17.55 -25.89
CA GLY A 3 0.20 17.99 -24.65
C GLY A 3 0.23 16.91 -23.58
N GLY A 4 0.73 17.27 -22.39
CA GLY A 4 0.46 16.50 -21.18
C GLY A 4 -1.05 16.53 -20.87
N GLY A 5 -1.57 15.43 -20.33
CA GLY A 5 -2.96 15.29 -19.93
C GLY A 5 -3.10 15.24 -18.41
N TRP A 6 -4.31 15.48 -17.91
CA TRP A 6 -4.62 15.25 -16.49
C TRP A 6 -5.77 14.25 -16.37
N VAL A 7 -5.78 13.53 -15.25
CA VAL A 7 -6.81 12.57 -14.87
C VAL A 7 -7.23 12.90 -13.44
N GLU A 8 -8.53 12.96 -13.20
CA GLU A 8 -9.11 13.18 -11.87
C GLU A 8 -10.18 12.12 -11.62
N THR A 9 -10.23 11.62 -10.39
CA THR A 9 -11.22 10.63 -9.93
C THR A 9 -12.21 11.26 -8.95
N GLY A 10 -13.49 10.94 -9.09
CA GLY A 10 -14.53 11.29 -8.13
C GLY A 10 -14.46 10.44 -6.83
N PRO A 11 -15.43 10.61 -5.92
CA PRO A 11 -15.43 9.99 -4.59
C PRO A 11 -15.48 8.46 -4.56
N GLN A 12 -15.92 7.83 -5.65
CA GLN A 12 -16.01 6.37 -5.76
C GLN A 12 -15.25 5.84 -6.98
N ASP A 13 -14.67 6.72 -7.78
CA ASP A 13 -14.06 6.34 -9.05
C ASP A 13 -12.66 5.80 -8.83
N ARG A 14 -12.33 4.77 -9.61
CA ARG A 14 -10.96 4.27 -9.76
C ARG A 14 -10.64 4.23 -11.23
N VAL A 15 -9.46 4.74 -11.59
CA VAL A 15 -9.03 4.78 -12.99
C VAL A 15 -7.74 4.02 -13.14
N LEU A 16 -7.76 3.02 -14.04
CA LEU A 16 -6.57 2.32 -14.48
C LEU A 16 -6.00 3.01 -15.72
N ILE A 17 -4.79 3.52 -15.61
CA ILE A 17 -4.08 4.28 -16.64
C ILE A 17 -3.01 3.37 -17.25
N TRP A 18 -2.99 3.31 -18.58
CA TRP A 18 -2.03 2.53 -19.35
C TRP A 18 -1.28 3.46 -20.29
N LEU A 19 0.05 3.44 -20.24
CA LEU A 19 0.85 4.24 -21.15
C LEU A 19 1.05 3.48 -22.47
N GLN A 20 0.45 3.96 -23.55
CA GLN A 20 0.54 3.31 -24.86
C GLN A 20 1.98 3.19 -25.37
N SER A 21 2.82 4.20 -25.08
CA SER A 21 4.24 4.18 -25.46
C SER A 21 5.09 3.25 -24.60
N GLN A 22 4.56 2.73 -23.48
CA GLN A 22 5.28 1.88 -22.55
C GLN A 22 4.41 0.68 -22.12
N PRO A 23 4.34 -0.35 -22.98
CA PRO A 23 3.57 -1.55 -22.67
C PRO A 23 4.10 -2.19 -21.37
N GLY A 24 3.20 -2.34 -20.39
CA GLY A 24 3.50 -2.85 -19.06
C GLY A 24 3.53 -1.79 -17.96
N CYS A 25 3.62 -0.50 -18.31
CA CYS A 25 3.55 0.58 -17.33
C CYS A 25 2.08 0.95 -17.07
N GLN A 26 1.62 0.59 -15.88
CA GLN A 26 0.23 0.75 -15.44
C GLN A 26 0.19 1.55 -14.14
N PHE A 27 -0.83 2.39 -14.01
CA PHE A 27 -1.11 3.11 -12.77
C PHE A 27 -2.57 2.93 -12.38
N LEU A 28 -2.84 2.74 -11.10
CA LEU A 28 -4.19 2.82 -10.57
C LEU A 28 -4.32 4.09 -9.75
N LEU A 29 -5.19 4.98 -10.20
CA LEU A 29 -5.57 6.19 -9.48
C LEU A 29 -6.81 5.86 -8.64
N GLU A 30 -6.69 6.01 -7.32
CA GLU A 30 -7.76 5.76 -6.35
C GLU A 30 -8.76 6.93 -6.31
N PRO A 31 -9.88 6.85 -5.57
CA PRO A 31 -10.83 7.95 -5.47
C PRO A 31 -10.21 9.26 -4.99
N GLU A 32 -10.85 10.38 -5.36
CA GLU A 32 -10.49 11.74 -4.94
C GLU A 32 -9.04 12.14 -5.26
N SER A 33 -8.51 11.62 -6.36
CA SER A 33 -7.11 11.77 -6.72
C SER A 33 -6.96 12.55 -8.02
N ARG A 34 -5.85 13.30 -8.13
CA ARG A 34 -5.55 14.09 -9.33
C ARG A 34 -4.11 13.87 -9.78
N LEU A 35 -3.96 13.41 -11.01
CA LEU A 35 -2.69 13.08 -11.64
C LEU A 35 -2.51 13.90 -12.93
N VAL A 36 -1.35 14.51 -13.09
CA VAL A 36 -0.95 15.16 -14.35
C VAL A 36 0.20 14.37 -14.97
N LEU A 37 0.00 13.87 -16.18
CA LEU A 37 0.99 13.08 -16.91
C LEU A 37 1.70 13.97 -17.92
N HIS A 38 3.02 14.03 -17.81
CA HIS A 38 3.88 14.68 -18.77
C HIS A 38 4.73 13.62 -19.47
N PRO A 39 4.68 13.53 -20.81
CA PRO A 39 5.68 12.78 -21.54
C PRO A 39 7.02 13.51 -21.37
N GLY A 40 7.86 13.03 -20.46
CA GLY A 40 9.22 13.51 -20.29
C GLY A 40 10.11 12.92 -21.37
N ARG A 41 10.92 13.75 -22.01
CA ARG A 41 12.16 13.29 -22.65
C ARG A 41 13.30 13.91 -21.85
N ARG A 42 14.09 13.09 -21.19
CA ARG A 42 15.37 13.53 -20.63
C ARG A 42 16.42 13.33 -21.72
N ALA A 43 17.33 14.30 -21.89
CA ALA A 43 18.38 14.21 -22.92
C ALA A 43 19.31 12.99 -22.69
N ASP A 44 19.40 12.52 -21.45
CA ASP A 44 20.17 11.40 -20.93
C ASP A 44 19.36 10.10 -20.77
N ALA A 45 18.02 10.15 -20.87
CA ALA A 45 17.14 8.99 -20.77
C ALA A 45 15.97 9.16 -21.74
N PRO A 46 16.02 8.53 -22.93
CA PRO A 46 15.10 8.81 -24.03
C PRO A 46 13.64 8.43 -23.73
N GLU A 47 13.39 7.64 -22.69
CA GLU A 47 12.05 7.27 -22.25
C GLU A 47 11.94 7.46 -20.73
N TYR A 48 11.33 8.56 -20.30
CA TYR A 48 11.15 8.90 -18.89
C TYR A 48 9.74 9.42 -18.66
N VAL A 49 8.96 8.75 -17.81
CA VAL A 49 7.59 9.18 -17.52
C VAL A 49 7.61 10.09 -16.30
N VAL A 50 7.03 11.28 -16.41
CA VAL A 50 6.83 12.17 -15.26
C VAL A 50 5.34 12.24 -14.94
N ALA A 51 4.97 11.68 -13.79
CA ALA A 51 3.63 11.73 -13.25
C ALA A 51 3.61 12.68 -12.05
N LYS A 52 2.87 13.78 -12.13
CA LYS A 52 2.67 14.70 -11.00
C LYS A 52 1.39 14.33 -10.27
N LEU A 53 1.51 13.75 -9.08
CA LEU A 53 0.38 13.49 -8.20
C LEU A 53 0.13 14.73 -7.34
N GLU A 54 -0.94 15.47 -7.65
CA GLU A 54 -1.29 16.70 -6.93
C GLU A 54 -1.97 16.38 -5.60
N ARG A 55 -2.85 15.38 -5.59
CA ARG A 55 -3.57 14.89 -4.39
C ARG A 55 -4.04 13.45 -4.58
N GLY A 56 -4.32 12.78 -3.46
CA GLY A 56 -4.96 11.47 -3.43
C GLY A 56 -3.96 10.33 -3.41
N VAL A 57 -4.29 9.19 -4.03
CA VAL A 57 -3.47 7.98 -3.99
C VAL A 57 -3.21 7.45 -5.40
N LEU A 58 -1.94 7.24 -5.70
CA LEU A 58 -1.46 6.54 -6.89
C LEU A 58 -0.89 5.18 -6.48
N ARG A 59 -1.28 4.12 -7.19
CA ARG A 59 -0.65 2.81 -7.07
C ARG A 59 0.04 2.43 -8.38
N VAL A 60 1.25 1.92 -8.26
CA VAL A 60 2.03 1.30 -9.34
C VAL A 60 2.06 -0.20 -9.05
N PRO A 61 1.15 -1.01 -9.63
CA PRO A 61 0.93 -2.39 -9.22
C PRO A 61 1.96 -3.37 -9.79
N SER A 62 2.70 -3.00 -10.85
CA SER A 62 3.63 -3.87 -11.55
C SER A 62 5.02 -3.24 -11.63
N GLU A 63 6.02 -4.09 -11.70
CA GLU A 63 7.40 -3.70 -12.06
C GLU A 63 7.55 -3.55 -13.59
N GLY A 64 6.44 -3.53 -14.33
CA GLY A 64 6.40 -3.62 -15.79
C GLY A 64 6.80 -2.34 -16.52
N CYS A 65 6.99 -1.22 -15.82
CA CYS A 65 7.57 -0.02 -16.40
C CYS A 65 9.05 -0.31 -16.70
N ARG A 66 9.37 -0.60 -17.97
CA ARG A 66 10.75 -0.85 -18.43
C ARG A 66 11.65 0.36 -18.30
N THR A 67 11.07 1.54 -18.15
CA THR A 67 11.78 2.80 -18.03
C THR A 67 11.64 3.39 -16.65
N ALA A 68 12.49 4.34 -16.33
CA ALA A 68 12.36 5.07 -15.08
C ALA A 68 11.06 5.89 -15.06
N LEU A 69 10.40 5.87 -13.90
CA LEU A 69 9.20 6.62 -13.60
C LEU A 69 9.52 7.64 -12.51
N GLU A 70 9.26 8.92 -12.78
CA GLU A 70 9.18 9.97 -11.76
C GLU A 70 7.74 10.12 -11.30
N VAL A 71 7.52 10.07 -9.99
CA VAL A 71 6.29 10.59 -9.39
C VAL A 71 6.62 11.85 -8.60
N THR A 72 6.23 13.01 -9.12
CA THR A 72 6.38 14.29 -8.41
C THR A 72 5.16 14.55 -7.54
N THR A 73 5.39 15.05 -6.33
CA THR A 73 4.35 15.42 -5.36
C THR A 73 4.62 16.84 -4.83
N SER A 74 3.75 17.35 -3.96
CA SER A 74 3.96 18.61 -3.23
C SER A 74 5.17 18.59 -2.29
N VAL A 75 5.63 17.40 -1.88
CA VAL A 75 6.71 17.23 -0.88
C VAL A 75 8.05 16.92 -1.54
N GLY A 76 8.05 16.09 -2.58
CA GLY A 76 9.27 15.62 -3.21
C GLY A 76 8.98 14.74 -4.43
N ARG A 77 10.02 14.06 -4.91
CA ARG A 77 9.96 13.22 -6.10
C ARG A 77 10.30 11.78 -5.76
N LEU A 78 9.56 10.84 -6.32
CA LEU A 78 9.88 9.42 -6.25
C LEU A 78 10.47 8.99 -7.58
N LEU A 79 11.66 8.39 -7.54
CA LEU A 79 12.29 7.76 -8.67
C LEU A 79 12.14 6.25 -8.57
N SER A 80 11.44 5.67 -9.53
CA SER A 80 11.22 4.23 -9.63
C SER A 80 11.95 3.67 -10.83
N HIS A 81 12.66 2.57 -10.60
CA HIS A 81 13.20 1.69 -11.63
C HIS A 81 12.60 0.30 -11.45
N GLY A 82 11.47 0.05 -12.11
CA GLY A 82 10.72 -1.21 -11.97
C GLY A 82 10.25 -1.46 -10.54
N ALA A 83 9.71 -0.45 -9.85
CA ALA A 83 9.22 -0.63 -8.48
C ALA A 83 7.70 -0.77 -8.40
N ARG A 84 7.26 -1.59 -7.46
CA ARG A 84 5.86 -1.70 -7.05
C ARG A 84 5.65 -0.92 -5.76
N PHE A 85 4.77 0.08 -5.80
CA PHE A 85 4.52 0.94 -4.66
C PHE A 85 3.16 1.63 -4.71
N SER A 86 2.73 2.19 -3.59
CA SER A 86 1.68 3.20 -3.55
C SER A 86 2.20 4.47 -2.89
N VAL A 87 1.69 5.61 -3.33
CA VAL A 87 1.94 6.90 -2.72
C VAL A 87 0.62 7.61 -2.50
N LYS A 88 0.39 8.03 -1.26
CA LYS A 88 -0.65 8.97 -0.87
C LYS A 88 -0.03 10.35 -0.75
N ALA A 89 -0.60 11.33 -1.43
CA ALA A 89 -0.19 12.72 -1.38
C ALA A 89 -1.33 13.61 -0.89
N THR A 90 -1.00 14.53 -0.01
CA THR A 90 -1.89 15.62 0.43
C THR A 90 -1.12 16.94 0.39
N ASP A 91 -1.76 18.02 0.83
CA ASP A 91 -1.09 19.29 1.04
C ASP A 91 -0.09 19.15 2.19
N GLY A 92 1.20 19.08 1.84
CA GLY A 92 2.30 19.15 2.79
C GLY A 92 2.83 17.84 3.34
N TRP A 93 2.23 16.68 3.05
CA TRP A 93 2.81 15.38 3.39
C TRP A 93 2.55 14.28 2.34
N ILE A 94 3.41 13.27 2.35
CA ILE A 94 3.26 12.05 1.54
C ILE A 94 3.46 10.80 2.41
N SER A 95 2.78 9.72 2.08
CA SER A 95 3.01 8.39 2.65
C SER A 95 3.20 7.38 1.53
N VAL A 96 4.32 6.67 1.55
CA VAL A 96 4.76 5.77 0.48
C VAL A 96 4.86 4.36 1.03
N PHE A 97 4.12 3.43 0.47
CA PHE A 97 4.30 2.01 0.74
C PHE A 97 5.08 1.38 -0.40
N HIS A 98 6.35 1.04 -0.14
CA HIS A 98 7.22 0.40 -1.11
C HIS A 98 7.12 -1.12 -0.97
N GLN A 99 6.70 -1.82 -2.01
CA GLN A 99 6.47 -3.27 -1.96
C GLN A 99 7.65 -4.05 -2.55
N ALA A 100 8.14 -3.65 -3.72
CA ALA A 100 9.22 -4.34 -4.43
C ALA A 100 9.92 -3.42 -5.45
N GLY A 101 11.09 -3.86 -5.93
CA GLY A 101 11.92 -3.12 -6.89
C GLY A 101 12.79 -2.03 -6.24
N ASN A 102 13.23 -1.06 -7.06
CA ASN A 102 14.08 0.04 -6.62
C ASN A 102 13.30 1.36 -6.62
N LEU A 103 13.08 1.90 -5.42
CA LEU A 103 12.39 3.16 -5.21
C LEU A 103 13.25 4.10 -4.35
N GLN A 104 13.43 5.32 -4.84
CA GLN A 104 14.17 6.37 -4.15
C GLN A 104 13.28 7.60 -4.00
N LEU A 105 13.38 8.25 -2.85
CA LEU A 105 12.81 9.57 -2.61
C LEU A 105 13.89 10.63 -2.81
N ILE A 106 13.60 11.64 -3.62
CA ILE A 106 14.34 12.90 -3.64
C ILE A 106 13.54 13.93 -2.87
N PHE A 107 14.10 14.38 -1.75
CA PHE A 107 13.50 15.38 -0.86
C PHE A 107 14.59 16.33 -0.38
N GLN A 108 14.38 17.65 -0.55
CA GLN A 108 15.35 18.69 -0.16
C GLN A 108 16.78 18.40 -0.70
N ASP A 109 16.88 18.04 -1.98
CA ASP A 109 18.12 17.67 -2.67
C ASP A 109 18.86 16.44 -2.10
N GLN A 110 18.23 15.71 -1.18
CA GLN A 110 18.73 14.43 -0.67
C GLN A 110 18.03 13.27 -1.35
N THR A 111 18.81 12.27 -1.73
CA THR A 111 18.30 11.00 -2.26
C THR A 111 18.27 9.97 -1.13
N VAL A 112 17.09 9.48 -0.81
CA VAL A 112 16.83 8.50 0.24
C VAL A 112 16.29 7.21 -0.40
N PRO A 113 17.05 6.11 -0.43
CA PRO A 113 16.52 4.82 -0.89
C PRO A 113 15.46 4.31 0.09
N LEU A 114 14.30 3.91 -0.42
CA LEU A 114 13.20 3.39 0.39
C LEU A 114 13.32 1.87 0.52
N ARG A 115 13.18 1.34 1.75
CA ARG A 115 13.23 -0.10 1.99
C ARG A 115 11.94 -0.77 1.51
N THR A 116 12.06 -1.94 0.90
CA THR A 116 10.90 -2.76 0.51
C THR A 116 10.12 -3.22 1.74
N SER A 117 8.82 -3.44 1.57
CA SER A 117 7.87 -3.80 2.63
C SER A 117 7.86 -2.80 3.79
N THR A 118 7.98 -1.50 3.48
CA THR A 118 7.93 -0.43 4.50
C THR A 118 7.03 0.72 4.08
N VAL A 119 6.44 1.39 5.07
CA VAL A 119 5.69 2.64 4.89
C VAL A 119 6.56 3.81 5.32
N THR A 120 6.87 4.71 4.39
CA THR A 120 7.64 5.92 4.68
C THR A 120 6.73 7.13 4.62
N THR A 121 6.65 7.91 5.69
CA THR A 121 5.85 9.14 5.74
C THR A 121 6.75 10.35 5.90
N ILE A 122 6.58 11.34 5.02
CA ILE A 122 7.39 12.56 4.98
C ILE A 122 6.47 13.77 4.99
N SER A 123 6.77 14.75 5.85
CA SER A 123 6.17 16.07 5.84
C SER A 123 7.15 17.10 5.26
N SER A 124 6.62 18.06 4.52
CA SER A 124 7.32 19.26 4.03
C SER A 124 7.87 20.14 5.16
N THR A 125 7.30 20.05 6.37
CA THR A 125 7.69 20.85 7.54
C THR A 125 8.80 20.23 8.39
N GLY A 126 9.39 19.12 7.97
CA GLY A 126 10.56 18.52 8.64
C GLY A 126 10.25 17.52 9.76
N SER A 127 8.98 17.24 10.07
CA SER A 127 8.61 16.11 10.94
C SER A 127 8.68 14.80 10.15
N HIS A 128 9.87 14.23 10.04
CA HIS A 128 10.11 12.95 9.38
C HIS A 128 9.79 11.79 10.33
N ARG A 129 8.82 10.95 9.98
CA ARG A 129 8.58 9.69 10.70
C ARG A 129 8.67 8.54 9.71
N ILE A 130 9.84 7.91 9.66
CA ILE A 130 10.03 6.65 8.95
C ILE A 130 9.54 5.53 9.87
N THR A 131 8.30 5.09 9.68
CA THR A 131 7.74 3.93 10.38
C THR A 131 7.80 2.70 9.49
N SER A 132 8.89 1.95 9.57
CA SER A 132 8.97 0.65 8.92
C SER A 132 8.14 -0.37 9.69
N PHE A 133 6.98 -0.73 9.14
CA PHE A 133 6.23 -1.91 9.56
C PHE A 133 6.38 -2.97 8.49
N THR A 134 6.89 -4.14 8.84
CA THR A 134 6.71 -5.33 8.00
C THR A 134 5.30 -5.85 8.23
N GLU A 135 4.54 -6.10 7.17
CA GLU A 135 3.18 -6.71 7.21
C GLU A 135 3.21 -8.19 7.71
N ALA A 136 4.30 -8.60 8.36
CA ALA A 136 4.50 -9.89 9.00
C ALA A 136 4.15 -9.89 10.50
N ASP A 137 3.74 -8.76 11.08
CA ASP A 137 3.04 -8.75 12.38
C ASP A 137 1.53 -8.94 12.17
N LYS A 138 1.16 -10.02 11.46
CA LYS A 138 -0.11 -10.67 11.78
C LYS A 138 0.12 -11.33 13.13
N GLU A 139 -0.37 -10.68 14.17
CA GLU A 139 -0.65 -11.31 15.47
C GLU A 139 -1.17 -12.72 15.19
N PRO A 140 -0.51 -13.79 15.68
CA PRO A 140 -1.03 -15.13 15.50
C PRO A 140 -2.42 -15.13 16.11
N ALA A 141 -3.43 -15.41 15.27
CA ALA A 141 -4.79 -15.62 15.72
C ALA A 141 -4.74 -16.50 16.98
N PRO A 142 -5.44 -16.14 18.08
CA PRO A 142 -5.41 -16.97 19.27
C PRO A 142 -5.81 -18.37 18.84
N ALA A 143 -4.91 -19.33 19.10
CA ALA A 143 -5.17 -20.74 18.82
C ALA A 143 -6.44 -21.10 19.59
N ASN A 144 -7.54 -21.25 18.86
CA ASN A 144 -8.77 -21.82 19.38
C ASN A 144 -8.41 -23.16 20.02
N LEU A 145 -8.50 -23.21 21.34
CA LEU A 145 -8.44 -24.42 22.15
C LEU A 145 -9.55 -25.35 21.67
N LEU A 146 -9.22 -26.25 20.75
CA LEU A 146 -10.05 -27.40 20.43
C LEU A 146 -10.20 -28.26 21.70
N PRO A 147 -11.44 -28.55 22.16
CA PRO A 147 -11.63 -29.51 23.24
C PRO A 147 -11.22 -30.90 22.76
N ARG A 148 -10.28 -31.52 23.49
CA ARG A 148 -9.91 -32.93 23.33
C ARG A 148 -11.16 -33.81 23.44
N ARG A 149 -11.44 -34.55 22.37
CA ARG A 149 -12.44 -35.63 22.33
C ARG A 149 -11.84 -36.88 23.00
N PRO A 150 -12.42 -37.42 24.08
CA PRO A 150 -11.96 -38.68 24.65
C PRO A 150 -12.40 -39.86 23.79
N SER A 151 -11.55 -40.88 23.69
CA SER A 151 -11.77 -42.13 22.94
C SER A 151 -12.18 -43.27 23.88
N ARG A 152 -12.86 -44.28 23.30
CA ARG A 152 -13.42 -45.53 23.87
C ARG A 152 -14.75 -45.32 24.62
N GLY A 153 -15.89 -45.88 24.24
CA GLY A 153 -16.14 -47.15 23.57
C GLY A 153 -16.54 -48.20 24.62
N GLU A 154 -17.79 -48.16 25.09
CA GLU A 154 -18.73 -49.27 25.34
C GLU A 154 -20.00 -48.72 26.05
N SER A 155 -21.19 -49.13 25.59
CA SER A 155 -22.54 -48.83 26.12
C SER A 155 -22.84 -49.66 27.40
N PRO A 156 -24.01 -49.60 28.10
CA PRO A 156 -25.22 -48.77 27.94
C PRO A 156 -25.85 -48.26 29.28
N ALA A 157 -27.06 -47.68 29.16
CA ALA A 157 -28.18 -47.69 30.12
C ALA A 157 -28.34 -46.55 31.16
N VAL A 158 -29.07 -45.52 30.70
CA VAL A 158 -30.03 -44.67 31.43
C VAL A 158 -31.00 -45.53 32.28
N PRO A 159 -31.73 -45.04 33.32
CA PRO A 159 -31.97 -43.66 33.78
C PRO A 159 -31.72 -43.46 35.29
N ASN A 160 -31.90 -42.24 35.81
CA ASN A 160 -33.15 -41.86 36.52
C ASN A 160 -32.96 -40.72 37.56
N VAL A 161 -33.95 -39.84 37.55
CA VAL A 161 -34.45 -38.95 38.63
C VAL A 161 -33.52 -37.88 39.22
N SER A 162 -33.82 -36.61 38.89
CA SER A 162 -33.57 -35.43 39.75
C SER A 162 -34.55 -35.43 40.94
N PRO A 163 -34.23 -34.82 42.11
CA PRO A 163 -34.60 -33.41 42.26
C PRO A 163 -33.75 -32.54 43.23
N VAL A 164 -33.76 -31.24 42.90
CA VAL A 164 -33.85 -30.01 43.72
C VAL A 164 -33.91 -30.15 45.27
N SER A 165 -33.02 -29.48 46.01
CA SER A 165 -33.24 -28.21 46.75
C SER A 165 -32.20 -27.96 47.86
N ALA A 166 -32.11 -26.70 48.30
CA ALA A 166 -30.99 -26.06 48.99
C ALA A 166 -30.93 -26.17 50.54
N SER A 167 -29.78 -25.69 51.04
CA SER A 167 -29.51 -25.05 52.34
C SER A 167 -29.09 -25.89 53.54
N GLY A 168 -27.96 -25.47 54.13
CA GLY A 168 -27.55 -25.79 55.49
C GLY A 168 -26.04 -25.73 55.70
N ARG A 169 -25.52 -24.57 56.10
CA ARG A 169 -24.35 -24.46 56.99
C ARG A 169 -24.87 -24.46 58.44
N PRO A 170 -24.07 -24.73 59.49
CA PRO A 170 -22.61 -24.60 59.60
C PRO A 170 -21.85 -25.93 59.58
#